data_AF-A0A6N8VA85-F1
#
_entry.id   AF-A0A6N8VA85-F1
#
_cell.length_a   1.000
_cell.length_b   1.000
_cell.length_c   1.000
_cell.angle_alpha   90.00
_cell.angle_beta   90.00
_cell.angle_gamma   90.00
#
_symmetry.space_group_name_H-M   'P 1'
#
loop_
_entity.id
_entity.type
_entity.pdbx_description
1 polymer ?
#
loop_
_entity_poly.entity_id
_entity_poly.type
_entity_poly.pdbx_seq_one_letter_code
_entity_poly.pdbx_strand_id
1 'polypeptide(L)'
;DRGRAEVGTHELVLTSAGRTDPVFEYLGSPFRAQFGHEDLVETLPPRTTLLASSAKVVNQAYRFEDAPIYCTQFHPELDADGLRSRFLTYPRYAAYIAGTTLEELLENLENTPDAERLVRRFVELRVMR
;
A
#
# COMPACT_ATOMS: atom_id res chain seq x y z
N ASP A 1 0.42 10.39 12.19
CA ASP A 1 0.58 9.62 13.45
C ASP A 1 1.84 8.75 13.42
N ARG A 2 2.93 9.22 14.05
CA ARG A 2 4.23 8.53 14.05
C ARG A 2 4.20 7.13 14.67
N GLY A 3 3.28 6.84 15.59
CA GLY A 3 3.18 5.50 16.19
C GLY A 3 2.73 4.43 15.19
N ARG A 4 2.05 4.85 14.12
CA ARG A 4 1.49 3.98 13.07
C ARG A 4 2.07 4.25 11.68
N ALA A 5 3.13 5.05 11.59
CA ALA A 5 3.82 5.28 10.33
C ALA A 5 4.42 3.98 9.77
N GLU A 6 4.36 3.82 8.46
CA GLU A 6 4.94 2.71 7.72
C GLU A 6 5.71 3.25 6.51
N VAL A 7 7.00 2.91 6.46
CA VAL A 7 7.95 3.37 5.45
C VAL A 7 8.81 2.18 5.06
N GLY A 8 8.99 1.92 3.75
CA GLY A 8 9.70 0.75 3.24
C GLY A 8 8.75 -0.28 2.63
N THR A 9 9.21 -1.53 2.52
CA THR A 9 8.39 -2.64 2.03
C THR A 9 7.71 -3.37 3.19
N HIS A 10 6.38 -3.41 3.21
CA HIS A 10 5.60 -4.04 4.29
C HIS A 10 4.63 -5.08 3.77
N GLU A 11 4.28 -6.02 4.66
CA GLU A 11 3.29 -7.05 4.41
C GLU A 11 1.86 -6.54 4.65
N LEU A 12 0.95 -6.97 3.77
CA LEU A 12 -0.49 -6.79 3.88
C LEU A 12 -1.21 -8.13 3.83
N VAL A 13 -2.37 -8.16 4.48
CA VAL A 13 -3.31 -9.28 4.46
C VAL A 13 -4.60 -8.82 3.80
N LEU A 14 -5.11 -9.62 2.85
CA LEU A 14 -6.41 -9.39 2.25
C LEU A 14 -7.53 -9.80 3.22
N THR A 15 -8.56 -8.95 3.31
CA THR A 15 -9.83 -9.31 3.95
C THR A 15 -10.56 -10.36 3.10
N SER A 16 -11.61 -10.96 3.64
CA SER A 16 -12.49 -11.85 2.85
C SER A 16 -13.02 -11.16 1.58
N ALA A 17 -13.35 -9.87 1.66
CA ALA A 17 -13.78 -9.09 0.51
C ALA A 17 -12.63 -8.82 -0.48
N GLY A 18 -11.42 -8.52 0.00
CA GLY A 18 -10.24 -8.34 -0.86
C GLY A 18 -9.88 -9.61 -1.65
N ARG A 19 -10.06 -10.79 -1.04
CA ARG A 19 -9.80 -12.09 -1.69
C ARG A 19 -10.73 -12.39 -2.86
N THR A 20 -11.91 -11.77 -2.90
CA THR A 20 -12.89 -11.95 -3.98
C THR A 20 -13.10 -10.69 -4.81
N ASP A 21 -12.32 -9.62 -4.56
CA ASP A 21 -12.43 -8.40 -5.33
C ASP A 21 -11.67 -8.55 -6.65
N PRO A 22 -12.28 -8.28 -7.81
CA PRO A 22 -11.65 -8.52 -9.12
C PRO A 22 -10.30 -7.81 -9.32
N VAL A 23 -10.09 -6.67 -8.65
CA VAL A 23 -8.82 -5.93 -8.73
C VAL A 23 -7.76 -6.54 -7.82
N PHE A 24 -8.13 -7.16 -6.69
CA PHE A 24 -7.20 -7.63 -5.65
C PHE A 24 -7.02 -9.16 -5.60
N GLU A 25 -7.96 -9.94 -6.12
CA GLU A 25 -8.03 -11.40 -5.96
C GLU A 25 -6.76 -12.15 -6.41
N TYR A 26 -5.96 -11.55 -7.29
CA TYR A 26 -4.74 -12.16 -7.82
C TYR A 26 -3.51 -12.03 -6.91
N LEU A 27 -3.51 -11.12 -5.94
CA LEU A 27 -2.31 -10.75 -5.16
C LEU A 27 -1.79 -11.88 -4.26
N GLY A 28 -2.60 -12.91 -4.00
CA GLY A 28 -2.37 -13.82 -2.89
C GLY A 28 -2.54 -13.11 -1.54
N SER A 29 -2.45 -13.86 -0.44
CA SER A 29 -2.46 -13.27 0.90
C SER A 29 -1.72 -14.17 1.88
N PRO A 30 -0.68 -13.66 2.56
CA PRO A 30 -0.19 -12.27 2.54
C PRO A 30 0.46 -11.85 1.21
N PHE A 31 0.58 -10.52 1.00
CA PHE A 31 1.33 -9.91 -0.11
C PHE A 31 2.15 -8.71 0.40
N ARG A 32 3.11 -8.22 -0.38
CA ARG A 32 3.98 -7.08 0.00
C ARG A 32 3.79 -5.90 -0.95
N ALA A 33 3.93 -4.68 -0.43
CA ALA A 33 3.86 -3.44 -1.20
C ALA A 33 4.80 -2.37 -0.63
N GLN A 34 4.99 -1.27 -1.37
CA GLN A 34 5.80 -0.13 -0.97
C GLN A 34 5.00 0.88 -0.13
N PHE A 35 5.61 1.43 0.91
CA PHE A 35 4.97 2.35 1.86
C PHE A 35 5.83 3.60 2.09
N GLY A 36 5.15 4.70 2.41
CA GLY A 36 5.78 5.98 2.71
C GLY A 36 4.82 6.95 3.37
N HIS A 37 4.03 6.48 4.35
CA HIS A 37 2.98 7.28 4.98
C HIS A 37 3.23 7.47 6.49
N GLU A 38 2.85 8.66 6.96
CA GLU A 38 2.77 8.98 8.39
C GLU A 38 1.31 9.17 8.83
N ASP A 39 0.44 9.58 7.92
CA ASP A 39 -1.00 9.74 8.14
C ASP A 39 -1.78 8.57 7.55
N LEU A 40 -2.96 8.34 8.12
CA LEU A 40 -3.79 7.18 7.81
C LEU A 40 -5.28 7.52 7.87
N VAL A 41 -6.09 6.66 7.26
CA VAL A 41 -7.54 6.72 7.39
C VAL A 41 -7.95 6.03 8.70
N GLU A 42 -8.39 6.80 9.70
CA GLU A 42 -8.82 6.23 10.98
C GLU A 42 -10.18 5.55 10.90
N THR A 43 -11.13 6.20 10.24
CA THR A 43 -12.50 5.69 10.06
C THR A 43 -12.81 5.62 8.58
N LEU A 44 -13.25 4.45 8.12
CA LEU A 44 -13.64 4.27 6.73
C LEU A 44 -14.86 5.15 6.41
N PRO A 45 -14.90 5.79 5.22
CA PRO A 45 -16.08 6.48 4.76
C PRO A 45 -17.29 5.52 4.68
N PRO A 46 -18.53 6.03 4.79
CA PRO A 46 -19.72 5.21 4.62
C PRO A 46 -19.75 4.59 3.21
N ARG A 47 -20.38 3.41 3.09
CA ARG A 47 -20.53 2.66 1.83
C ARG A 47 -19.18 2.31 1.20
N THR A 48 -18.25 1.88 2.04
CA THR A 48 -16.95 1.36 1.62
C THR A 48 -16.75 -0.06 2.11
N THR A 49 -16.02 -0.83 1.31
CA THR A 49 -15.61 -2.20 1.63
C THR A 49 -14.11 -2.22 1.86
N LEU A 50 -13.68 -2.68 3.03
CA LEU A 50 -12.26 -2.89 3.35
C LEU A 50 -11.71 -4.10 2.59
N LEU A 51 -10.56 -3.92 1.92
CA LEU A 51 -9.93 -4.92 1.05
C LEU A 51 -8.63 -5.47 1.63
N ALA A 52 -7.82 -4.64 2.29
CA ALA A 52 -6.55 -5.07 2.87
C ALA A 52 -6.20 -4.31 4.16
N SER A 53 -5.39 -4.94 5.01
CA SER A 53 -4.88 -4.41 6.28
C SER A 53 -3.41 -4.80 6.46
N SER A 54 -2.66 -4.02 7.24
CA SER A 54 -1.35 -4.42 7.77
C SER A 54 -1.45 -4.69 9.27
N ALA A 55 -0.34 -5.10 9.89
CA ALA A 55 -0.29 -5.28 11.34
C ALA A 55 -0.49 -3.96 12.12
N LYS A 56 -0.07 -2.81 11.56
CA LYS A 56 -0.15 -1.50 12.24
C LYS A 56 -1.39 -0.69 11.86
N VAL A 57 -1.86 -0.81 10.62
CA VAL A 57 -2.96 0.00 10.10
C VAL A 57 -4.00 -0.91 9.46
N VAL A 58 -5.23 -0.83 9.96
CA VAL A 58 -6.34 -1.67 9.49
C VAL A 58 -6.81 -1.22 8.10
N ASN A 59 -6.92 0.09 7.88
CA ASN A 59 -7.54 0.66 6.67
C ASN A 59 -6.52 0.89 5.55
N GLN A 60 -5.83 -0.16 5.09
CA GLN A 60 -4.79 -0.03 4.05
C GLN A 60 -5.34 0.10 2.64
N ALA A 61 -6.40 -0.66 2.34
CA ALA A 61 -7.08 -0.54 1.07
C ALA A 61 -8.58 -0.73 1.23
N TYR A 62 -9.36 0.08 0.54
CA TYR A 62 -10.80 -0.02 0.50
C TYR A 62 -11.34 0.49 -0.83
N ARG A 63 -12.59 0.17 -1.13
CA ARG A 63 -13.29 0.71 -2.30
C ARG A 63 -14.66 1.23 -1.92
N PHE A 64 -15.19 2.15 -2.73
CA PHE A 64 -16.59 2.55 -2.64
C PHE A 64 -17.49 1.49 -3.29
N GLU A 65 -18.67 1.27 -2.71
CA GLU A 65 -19.62 0.29 -3.21
C GLU A 65 -20.26 0.72 -4.54
N ASP A 66 -20.58 2.01 -4.66
CA ASP A 66 -21.38 2.58 -5.75
C ASP A 66 -20.54 3.28 -6.82
N ALA A 67 -19.21 3.19 -6.77
CA ALA A 67 -18.33 3.89 -7.69
C ALA A 67 -17.05 3.09 -7.98
N PRO A 68 -16.41 3.26 -9.15
CA PRO A 68 -15.11 2.65 -9.46
C PRO A 68 -13.97 3.40 -8.75
N ILE A 69 -14.10 3.63 -7.44
CA ILE A 69 -13.12 4.35 -6.63
C ILE A 69 -12.50 3.36 -5.66
N TYR A 70 -11.19 3.19 -5.79
CA TYR A 70 -10.35 2.38 -4.93
C TYR A 70 -9.32 3.28 -4.28
N CYS A 71 -9.05 3.03 -3.01
CA CYS A 71 -8.09 3.77 -2.21
C CYS A 71 -7.04 2.80 -1.69
N THR A 72 -5.76 3.17 -1.79
CA THR A 72 -4.64 2.45 -1.18
C THR A 72 -3.80 3.45 -0.37
N GLN A 73 -3.41 3.04 0.83
CA GLN A 73 -2.47 3.79 1.67
C GLN A 73 -1.01 3.44 1.33
N PHE A 74 -0.78 2.23 0.81
CA PHE A 74 0.47 1.83 0.18
C PHE A 74 0.54 2.34 -1.27
N HIS A 75 1.72 2.23 -1.86
CA HIS A 75 2.10 2.72 -3.18
C HIS A 75 2.18 1.58 -4.21
N PRO A 76 1.07 1.16 -4.83
CA PRO A 76 1.09 0.20 -5.93
C PRO A 76 1.72 0.76 -7.21
N GLU A 77 2.01 2.06 -7.27
CA GLU A 77 2.66 2.70 -8.41
C GLU A 77 4.19 2.68 -8.33
N LEU A 78 4.77 2.28 -7.20
CA LEU A 78 6.21 2.27 -6.97
C LEU A 78 6.76 0.84 -6.94
N ASP A 79 7.92 0.68 -7.57
CA ASP A 79 8.82 -0.44 -7.35
C ASP A 79 9.87 -0.09 -6.27
N ALA A 80 10.77 -1.05 -6.00
CA ALA A 80 11.83 -0.87 -5.02
C ALA A 80 12.79 0.27 -5.40
N ASP A 81 13.13 0.40 -6.69
CA ASP A 81 14.05 1.44 -7.17
C ASP A 81 13.44 2.84 -7.07
N GLY A 82 12.15 2.98 -7.35
CA GLY A 82 11.38 4.19 -7.17
C GLY A 82 11.33 4.62 -5.70
N LEU A 83 11.08 3.68 -4.78
CA LEU A 83 11.09 3.98 -3.35
C LEU A 83 12.51 4.31 -2.85
N ARG A 84 13.53 3.59 -3.31
CA ARG A 84 14.95 3.89 -3.06
C ARG A 84 15.31 5.32 -3.47
N SER A 85 14.91 5.73 -4.68
CA SER A 85 15.14 7.09 -5.18
C SER A 85 14.51 8.15 -4.26
N ARG A 86 13.29 7.90 -3.77
CA ARG A 86 12.62 8.79 -2.79
C ARG A 86 13.41 8.90 -1.49
N PHE A 87 13.90 7.78 -0.94
CA PHE A 87 14.70 7.78 0.28
C PHE A 87 16.02 8.54 0.12
N LEU A 88 16.71 8.36 -1.00
CA LEU A 88 17.95 9.08 -1.30
C LEU A 88 17.73 10.58 -1.55
N THR A 89 16.56 10.97 -2.05
CA THR A 89 16.20 12.38 -2.25
C THR A 89 15.92 13.08 -0.92
N TYR A 90 15.28 12.38 0.03
CA TYR A 90 14.88 12.95 1.33
C TYR A 90 15.36 12.10 2.51
N PRO A 91 16.68 11.88 2.67
CA PRO A 91 17.23 10.86 3.56
C PRO A 91 16.91 11.09 5.03
N ARG A 92 17.01 12.35 5.49
CA ARG A 92 16.68 12.72 6.87
C ARG A 92 15.20 12.53 7.19
N TYR A 93 14.33 12.81 6.22
CA TYR A 93 12.88 12.69 6.40
C TYR A 93 12.46 11.21 6.42
N ALA A 94 12.99 10.41 5.50
CA ALA A 94 12.75 8.97 5.44
C ALA A 94 13.17 8.28 6.75
N ALA A 95 14.40 8.51 7.21
CA ALA A 95 14.90 7.96 8.47
C ALA A 95 14.07 8.43 9.68
N TYR A 96 13.70 9.71 9.72
CA TYR A 96 12.91 10.28 10.81
C TYR A 96 11.52 9.67 10.95
N ILE A 97 10.81 9.43 9.83
CA ILE A 97 9.47 8.82 9.86
C ILE A 97 9.56 7.32 10.13
N ALA A 98 10.50 6.64 9.48
CA ALA A 98 10.69 5.21 9.67
C ALA A 98 11.11 4.85 11.10
N GLY A 99 11.75 5.79 11.82
CA GLY A 99 12.31 5.53 13.14
C GLY A 99 13.52 4.60 13.09
N THR A 100 14.23 4.58 11.95
CA THR A 100 15.37 3.71 11.65
C THR A 100 16.36 4.47 10.76
N THR A 101 17.53 3.89 10.47
CA THR A 101 18.53 4.54 9.60
C THR A 101 18.15 4.46 8.12
N LEU A 102 18.76 5.32 7.30
CA LEU A 102 18.57 5.25 5.84
C LEU A 102 19.15 3.94 5.28
N GLU A 103 20.27 3.50 5.83
CA GLU A 103 20.96 2.27 5.46
C GLU A 103 20.05 1.06 5.67
N GLU A 104 19.46 0.92 6.86
CA GLU A 104 18.50 -0.15 7.16
C GLU A 104 17.26 -0.09 6.26
N LEU A 105 16.76 1.10 5.93
CA LEU A 105 15.64 1.24 4.98
C LEU A 105 16.01 0.68 3.61
N LEU A 106 17.19 1.03 3.10
CA LEU A 106 17.65 0.63 1.77
C LEU A 106 17.94 -0.87 1.70
N GLU A 107 18.47 -1.47 2.77
CA GLU A 107 18.76 -2.90 2.85
C GLU A 107 17.50 -3.78 2.85
N ASN A 108 16.38 -3.25 3.37
CA ASN A 108 15.13 -3.99 3.51
C ASN A 108 14.12 -3.74 2.37
N LEU A 109 14.51 -3.03 1.30
CA LEU A 109 13.66 -2.87 0.13
C LEU A 109 13.58 -4.17 -0.67
N GLU A 110 12.35 -4.55 -1.03
CA GLU A 110 12.10 -5.71 -1.87
C GLU A 110 11.24 -5.31 -3.07
N ASN A 111 11.41 -6.00 -4.20
CA ASN A 111 10.53 -5.81 -5.36
C ASN A 111 9.12 -6.32 -5.03
N THR A 112 8.10 -5.63 -5.52
CA THR A 112 6.69 -5.93 -5.23
C THR A 112 5.89 -6.07 -6.52
N PRO A 113 6.30 -6.97 -7.45
CA PRO A 113 5.73 -7.04 -8.79
C PRO A 113 4.25 -7.38 -8.79
N ASP A 114 3.74 -8.01 -7.74
CA ASP A 114 2.32 -8.28 -7.58
C ASP A 114 1.53 -7.01 -7.25
N ALA A 115 1.98 -6.22 -6.29
CA ALA A 115 1.34 -4.94 -5.95
C ALA A 115 1.41 -3.94 -7.12
N GLU A 116 2.52 -3.91 -7.86
CA GLU A 116 2.73 -3.03 -9.02
C GLU A 116 1.68 -3.23 -10.14
N ARG A 117 1.13 -4.45 -10.26
CA ARG A 117 0.09 -4.74 -11.25
C ARG A 117 -1.28 -4.18 -10.89
N LEU A 118 -1.50 -3.68 -9.66
CA LEU A 118 -2.82 -3.23 -9.20
C LEU A 118 -3.36 -2.07 -10.02
N VAL A 119 -2.51 -1.08 -10.33
CA VAL A 119 -2.93 0.10 -11.10
C VAL A 119 -3.38 -0.31 -12.50
N ARG A 120 -2.63 -1.20 -13.16
CA ARG A 120 -3.01 -1.75 -14.47
C ARG A 120 -4.33 -2.52 -14.38
N ARG A 121 -4.46 -3.42 -13.40
CA ARG A 121 -5.69 -4.20 -13.15
C ARG A 121 -6.90 -3.29 -12.92
N PHE A 122 -6.74 -2.23 -12.15
CA PHE A 122 -7.80 -1.25 -11.92
C PHE A 122 -8.24 -0.59 -13.24
N VAL A 123 -7.30 -0.14 -14.07
CA VAL A 123 -7.62 0.48 -15.37
C VAL A 123 -8.36 -0.50 -16.28
N GLU A 124 -7.82 -1.70 -16.46
CA GLU A 124 -8.41 -2.75 -17.30
C GLU A 124 -9.81 -3.14 -16.83
N LEU A 125 -9.99 -3.32 -15.52
CA LEU A 125 -11.20 -3.87 -14.97
C LEU A 125 -12.23 -2.83 -14.56
N ARG A 126 -11.91 -1.55 -14.37
CA ARG A 126 -12.85 -0.55 -13.83
C ARG A 126 -12.95 0.73 -14.66
N VAL A 127 -12.00 1.00 -15.54
CA VAL A 127 -11.98 2.20 -16.40
C VAL A 127 -12.30 1.86 -17.85
N MET A 128 -11.67 0.84 -18.41
CA MET A 128 -11.83 0.43 -19.82
C MET A 128 -13.01 -0.51 -20.07
N ARG A 129 -14.00 -0.51 -19.17
CA ARG A 129 -15.22 -1.34 -19.31
C ARG A 129 -16.20 -0.80 -20.33
#